data_AF-A0A1G0DZ69-F1
#
_entry.id   AF-A0A1G0DZ69-F1
#
_cell.length_a   1.000
_cell.length_b   1.000
_cell.length_c   1.000
_cell.angle_alpha   90.00
_cell.angle_beta   90.00
_cell.angle_gamma   90.00
#
_symmetry.space_group_name_H-M   'P 1'
#
loop_
_entity.id
_entity.type
_entity.pdbx_description
1 polymer ?
#
loop_
_entity_poly.entity_id
_entity_poly.type
_entity_poly.pdbx_seq_one_letter_code
_entity_poly.pdbx_strand_id
1 'polypeptide(L)'
;MTMKGKALLRQAGFEIFDKSEGVEHRYWKERIANFYRGKGFKVIVEEPVNGYADIVVENKGKRIAVEIETGNSDALANIRKDIKAGFHTILSVSTNGAVLDKIKHQVKDDYLDRDERIKLLLAQDFDI
;
A
#
# COMPACT_ATOMS: atom_id res chain seq x y z
N MET A 1 -11.71 16.12 4.68
CA MET A 1 -12.68 17.01 3.99
C MET A 1 -14.10 16.59 4.36
N THR A 2 -14.99 17.52 4.65
CA THR A 2 -16.38 17.22 5.06
C THR A 2 -17.26 16.83 3.86
N MET A 3 -18.37 16.12 4.08
CA MET A 3 -19.30 15.72 3.01
C MET A 3 -19.81 16.89 2.16
N LYS A 4 -20.03 18.07 2.75
CA LYS A 4 -20.49 19.27 2.03
C LYS A 4 -19.46 19.78 1.02
N GLY A 5 -18.16 19.71 1.35
CA GLY A 5 -17.09 20.08 0.41
C GLY A 5 -16.96 19.12 -0.77
N LYS A 6 -17.16 17.81 -0.54
CA LYS A 6 -17.15 16.77 -1.59
C LYS A 6 -18.29 16.95 -2.59
N ALA A 7 -19.49 17.27 -2.10
CA ALA A 7 -20.64 17.51 -2.96
C ALA A 7 -20.43 18.70 -3.91
N LEU A 8 -19.85 19.79 -3.39
CA LEU A 8 -19.57 21.00 -4.17
C LEU A 8 -18.55 20.74 -5.30
N LEU A 9 -17.49 19.99 -5.01
CA LEU A 9 -16.43 19.67 -5.97
C LEU A 9 -16.90 18.69 -7.06
N ARG A 10 -17.77 17.72 -6.73
CA ARG A 10 -18.40 16.84 -7.74
C ARG A 10 -19.33 17.63 -8.67
N GLN A 11 -20.09 18.59 -8.12
CA GLN A 11 -20.93 19.48 -8.93
C GLN A 11 -20.12 20.36 -9.88
N ALA A 12 -18.88 20.69 -9.51
CA ALA A 12 -17.97 21.47 -10.34
C ALA A 12 -17.21 20.63 -11.41
N GLY A 13 -17.57 19.35 -11.57
CA GLY A 13 -17.01 18.49 -12.63
C GLY A 13 -15.64 17.89 -12.33
N PHE A 14 -15.16 18.00 -11.08
CA PHE A 14 -13.91 17.37 -10.67
C PHE A 14 -14.14 15.90 -10.30
N GLU A 15 -13.33 15.00 -10.84
CA GLU A 15 -13.24 13.63 -10.34
C GLU A 15 -12.63 13.64 -8.93
N ILE A 16 -13.44 13.30 -7.94
CA ILE A 16 -12.97 13.19 -6.55
C ILE A 16 -12.64 11.73 -6.26
N PHE A 17 -11.35 11.44 -6.11
CA PHE A 17 -10.90 10.19 -5.51
C PHE A 17 -11.28 10.19 -4.02
N ASP A 18 -12.14 9.27 -3.61
CA ASP A 18 -12.83 9.30 -2.31
C ASP A 18 -11.93 8.89 -1.11
N LYS A 19 -10.62 8.76 -1.29
CA LYS A 19 -9.72 8.40 -0.18
C LYS A 19 -9.40 9.62 0.67
N SER A 20 -10.23 9.90 1.67
CA SER A 20 -9.68 10.50 2.89
C SER A 20 -8.76 9.46 3.53
N GLU A 21 -7.47 9.54 3.22
CA GLU A 21 -6.44 8.74 3.88
C GLU A 21 -6.57 8.88 5.40
N GLY A 22 -6.71 7.75 6.10
CA GLY A 22 -6.79 7.72 7.56
C GLY A 22 -5.46 8.12 8.20
N VAL A 23 -5.52 8.70 9.40
CA VAL A 23 -4.32 9.12 10.16
C VAL A 23 -3.34 7.96 10.37
N GLU A 24 -3.87 6.76 10.62
CA GLU A 24 -3.09 5.54 10.77
C GLU A 24 -2.33 5.15 9.49
N HIS A 25 -3.00 5.20 8.33
CA HIS A 25 -2.37 4.91 7.04
C HIS A 25 -1.25 5.90 6.75
N ARG A 26 -1.50 7.20 6.93
CA ARG A 26 -0.49 8.25 6.77
C ARG A 26 0.69 8.07 7.72
N TYR A 27 0.43 7.75 8.98
CA TYR A 27 1.47 7.53 9.98
C TYR A 27 2.40 6.40 9.54
N TRP A 28 1.85 5.24 9.17
CA TRP A 28 2.66 4.11 8.72
C TRP A 28 3.35 4.39 7.39
N LYS A 29 2.73 5.14 6.49
CA LYS A 29 3.33 5.55 5.21
C LYS A 29 4.63 6.33 5.42
N GLU A 30 4.57 7.34 6.28
CA GLU A 30 5.76 8.12 6.63
C GLU A 30 6.80 7.30 7.40
N ARG A 31 6.39 6.49 8.38
CA ARG A 31 7.31 5.63 9.16
C ARG A 31 8.07 4.66 8.28
N ILE A 32 7.38 3.91 7.42
CA ILE A 32 7.99 2.91 6.53
C ILE A 32 8.87 3.60 5.48
N ALA A 33 8.44 4.73 4.92
CA ALA A 33 9.26 5.49 4.00
C ALA A 33 10.58 5.93 4.67
N ASN A 34 10.51 6.44 5.89
CA ASN A 34 11.69 6.88 6.65
C ASN A 34 12.60 5.72 7.05
N PHE A 35 12.05 4.57 7.40
CA PHE A 35 12.82 3.34 7.64
C PHE A 35 13.69 2.98 6.43
N TYR A 36 13.13 2.96 5.23
CA TYR A 36 13.89 2.61 4.02
C TYR A 36 14.87 3.71 3.62
N ARG A 37 14.49 4.99 3.74
CA ARG A 37 15.42 6.12 3.54
C ARG A 37 16.61 6.03 4.48
N GLY A 38 16.39 5.73 5.76
CA GLY A 38 17.43 5.58 6.77
C GLY A 38 18.41 4.44 6.48
N LYS A 39 17.96 3.42 5.73
CA LYS A 39 18.81 2.33 5.24
C LYS A 39 19.49 2.63 3.89
N GLY A 40 19.38 3.85 3.37
CA GLY A 40 20.03 4.31 2.15
C GLY A 40 19.31 3.93 0.85
N PHE A 41 18.04 3.50 0.93
CA PHE A 41 17.25 3.18 -0.25
C PHE A 41 16.66 4.45 -0.88
N LYS A 42 16.44 4.43 -2.20
CA LYS A 42 15.62 5.44 -2.87
C LYS A 42 14.15 5.09 -2.64
N VAL A 43 13.39 6.04 -2.13
CA VAL A 43 11.98 5.87 -1.76
C VAL A 43 11.13 6.91 -2.45
N ILE A 44 10.09 6.45 -3.15
CA ILE A 44 9.08 7.27 -3.79
C ILE A 44 7.76 6.98 -3.07
N VAL A 45 7.12 8.02 -2.54
CA VAL A 45 5.80 7.91 -1.92
C VAL A 45 4.77 8.34 -2.97
N GLU A 46 3.72 7.55 -3.17
CA GLU A 46 2.66 7.80 -4.17
C GLU A 46 3.19 7.96 -5.61
N GLU A 47 3.92 6.97 -6.13
CA GLU A 47 4.37 7.00 -7.52
C GLU A 47 3.18 6.74 -8.51
N PRO A 48 2.86 7.65 -9.44
CA PRO A 48 1.87 7.40 -10.48
C PRO A 48 2.47 6.49 -11.56
N VAL A 49 2.50 5.17 -11.34
CA VAL A 49 2.79 4.20 -12.41
C VAL A 49 1.63 3.22 -12.50
N ASN A 50 0.64 3.51 -13.36
CA ASN A 50 -0.48 2.61 -13.65
C ASN A 50 -1.23 2.08 -12.41
N GLY A 51 -1.46 2.97 -11.43
CA GLY A 51 -2.17 2.69 -10.19
C GLY A 51 -1.20 2.63 -9.00
N TYR A 52 -1.28 3.66 -8.17
CA TYR A 52 -0.36 3.98 -7.07
C TYR A 52 -0.18 2.81 -6.10
N ALA A 53 1.06 2.34 -5.92
CA ALA A 53 1.47 1.70 -4.67
C ALA A 53 1.70 2.79 -3.61
N ASP A 54 1.37 2.54 -2.36
CA ASP A 54 1.55 3.55 -1.30
C ASP A 54 3.01 4.03 -1.20
N ILE A 55 3.97 3.10 -1.31
CA ILE A 55 5.40 3.39 -1.34
C ILE A 55 6.10 2.48 -2.37
N VAL A 56 6.99 3.06 -3.16
CA VAL A 56 7.93 2.34 -4.00
C VAL A 56 9.34 2.51 -3.45
N VAL A 57 10.02 1.37 -3.21
CA VAL A 57 11.41 1.33 -2.78
C VAL A 57 12.27 0.78 -3.92
N GLU A 58 13.29 1.54 -4.31
CA GLU A 58 14.25 1.13 -5.33
C GLU A 58 15.59 0.75 -4.70
N ASN A 59 16.08 -0.44 -5.05
CA ASN A 59 17.38 -0.94 -4.64
C ASN A 59 18.10 -1.60 -5.81
N LYS A 60 19.22 -1.01 -6.28
CA LYS A 60 20.07 -1.61 -7.31
C LYS A 60 19.28 -2.14 -8.53
N GLY A 61 18.32 -1.34 -9.01
CA GLY A 61 17.46 -1.69 -10.15
C GLY A 61 16.26 -2.59 -9.83
N LYS A 62 16.13 -3.10 -8.59
CA LYS A 62 14.92 -3.81 -8.14
C LYS A 62 13.91 -2.82 -7.55
N ARG A 63 12.65 -2.98 -7.93
CA ARG A 63 11.52 -2.20 -7.42
C ARG A 63 10.70 -3.05 -6.46
N ILE A 64 10.44 -2.52 -5.28
CA ILE A 64 9.60 -3.11 -4.23
C ILE A 64 8.38 -2.22 -4.07
N ALA A 65 7.19 -2.79 -4.21
CA ALA A 65 5.94 -2.11 -3.84
C ALA A 65 5.62 -2.39 -2.37
N VAL A 66 5.14 -1.38 -1.66
CA VAL A 66 4.64 -1.50 -0.29
C VAL A 66 3.23 -0.93 -0.26
N GLU A 67 2.29 -1.73 0.19
CA GLU A 67 0.88 -1.37 0.35
C GLU A 67 0.49 -1.48 1.82
N ILE A 68 -0.10 -0.42 2.36
CA ILE A 68 -0.46 -0.32 3.77
C ILE A 68 -1.93 -0.63 3.94
N GLU A 69 -2.20 -1.68 4.70
CA GLU A 69 -3.51 -2.28 4.81
C GLU A 69 -4.08 -2.02 6.21
N THR A 70 -5.05 -1.10 6.27
CA THR A 70 -5.82 -0.78 7.49
C THR A 70 -7.08 -1.63 7.65
N GLY A 71 -7.34 -2.54 6.69
CA GLY A 71 -8.54 -3.39 6.65
C GLY A 71 -9.72 -2.82 5.86
N ASN A 72 -9.64 -1.56 5.42
CA ASN A 72 -10.67 -0.86 4.64
C ASN A 72 -10.45 -0.94 3.12
N SER A 73 -9.27 -1.40 2.69
CA SER A 73 -8.83 -1.50 1.30
C SER A 73 -9.02 -2.90 0.73
N ASP A 74 -9.04 -2.99 -0.60
CA ASP A 74 -8.94 -4.25 -1.33
C ASP A 74 -7.46 -4.60 -1.54
N ALA A 75 -6.89 -5.30 -0.55
CA ALA A 75 -5.50 -5.73 -0.58
C ALA A 75 -5.18 -6.65 -1.78
N LEU A 76 -6.14 -7.49 -2.20
CA LEU A 76 -5.94 -8.39 -3.33
C LEU A 76 -5.86 -7.63 -4.65
N ALA A 77 -6.71 -6.63 -4.84
CA ALA A 77 -6.64 -5.77 -6.01
C ALA A 77 -5.30 -5.02 -6.09
N ASN A 78 -4.81 -4.49 -4.97
CA ASN A 78 -3.50 -3.86 -4.87
C ASN A 78 -2.36 -4.82 -5.23
N ILE A 79 -2.32 -6.00 -4.61
CA ILE A 79 -1.31 -7.04 -4.89
C ILE A 79 -1.32 -7.42 -6.38
N ARG A 80 -2.50 -7.69 -6.96
CA ARG A 80 -2.63 -8.08 -8.38
C ARG A 80 -2.18 -6.96 -9.32
N LYS A 81 -2.48 -5.71 -8.98
CA LYS A 81 -2.01 -4.53 -9.70
C LYS A 81 -0.49 -4.45 -9.67
N ASP A 82 0.14 -4.65 -8.52
CA ASP A 82 1.60 -4.59 -8.39
C ASP A 82 2.31 -5.75 -9.10
N ILE A 83 1.71 -6.95 -9.09
CA ILE A 83 2.17 -8.07 -9.91
C ILE A 83 2.22 -7.69 -11.39
N LYS A 84 1.13 -7.09 -11.90
CA LYS A 84 1.01 -6.66 -13.30
C LYS A 84 1.98 -5.52 -13.63
N ALA A 85 2.25 -4.64 -12.67
CA ALA A 85 3.22 -3.55 -12.81
C ALA A 85 4.69 -4.02 -12.82
N GLY A 86 4.95 -5.30 -12.56
CA GLY A 86 6.28 -5.90 -12.65
C GLY A 86 7.17 -5.61 -11.43
N PHE A 87 6.58 -5.35 -10.27
CA PHE A 87 7.37 -5.24 -9.04
C PHE A 87 8.06 -6.58 -8.72
N HIS A 88 9.30 -6.49 -8.25
CA HIS A 88 10.12 -7.66 -7.93
C HIS A 88 9.77 -8.23 -6.56
N THR A 89 9.20 -7.40 -5.70
CA THR A 89 8.73 -7.77 -4.36
C THR A 89 7.54 -6.87 -4.03
N ILE A 90 6.54 -7.46 -3.40
CA ILE A 90 5.29 -6.80 -3.03
C ILE A 90 5.12 -7.05 -1.53
N LEU A 91 5.13 -5.97 -0.75
CA LEU A 91 4.95 -6.02 0.69
C LEU A 91 3.55 -5.54 1.01
N SER A 92 2.67 -6.47 1.39
CA SER A 92 1.37 -6.12 1.97
C SER A 92 1.55 -5.99 3.48
N VAL A 93 1.53 -4.74 3.96
CA VAL A 93 1.85 -4.38 5.33
C VAL A 93 0.56 -4.08 6.09
N SER A 94 0.16 -5.00 6.95
CA SER A 94 -1.05 -4.87 7.77
C SER A 94 -0.76 -4.07 9.05
N THR A 95 -1.63 -3.13 9.40
CA THR A 95 -1.41 -2.30 10.59
C THR A 95 -1.67 -3.03 11.92
N ASN A 96 -2.38 -4.17 11.87
CA ASN A 96 -2.61 -5.04 13.02
C ASN A 96 -2.79 -6.51 12.59
N GLY A 97 -2.76 -7.42 13.57
CA GLY A 97 -2.85 -8.86 13.35
C GLY A 97 -4.16 -9.34 12.73
N ALA A 98 -5.30 -8.72 13.08
CA ALA A 98 -6.59 -9.12 12.52
C ALA A 98 -6.68 -8.84 11.01
N VAL A 99 -6.14 -7.70 10.56
CA VAL A 99 -6.05 -7.37 9.13
C VAL A 99 -5.09 -8.33 8.42
N LEU A 100 -3.95 -8.64 9.04
CA LEU A 100 -2.98 -9.59 8.49
C LEU A 100 -3.61 -10.97 8.26
N ASP A 101 -4.33 -11.48 9.26
CA ASP A 101 -4.95 -12.79 9.18
C ASP A 101 -6.05 -12.82 8.12
N LYS A 102 -6.86 -11.75 8.00
CA LYS A 102 -7.83 -11.60 6.91
C LYS A 102 -7.14 -11.69 5.54
N ILE A 103 -6.06 -10.94 5.34
CA ILE A 103 -5.33 -10.90 4.05
C ILE A 103 -4.67 -12.24 3.76
N LYS A 104 -4.10 -12.93 4.76
CA LYS A 104 -3.54 -14.28 4.59
C LYS A 104 -4.58 -15.26 4.03
N HIS A 105 -5.80 -15.25 4.56
CA HIS A 105 -6.87 -16.11 4.05
C HIS A 105 -7.23 -15.73 2.61
N GLN A 106 -7.42 -14.43 2.34
CA GLN A 106 -7.73 -13.93 1.00
C GLN A 106 -6.67 -14.31 -0.04
N VAL A 107 -5.38 -14.13 0.28
CA VAL A 107 -4.25 -14.46 -0.60
C VAL A 107 -4.18 -15.97 -0.88
N LYS A 108 -4.48 -16.80 0.12
CA LYS A 108 -4.53 -18.26 -0.02
C LYS A 108 -5.71 -18.72 -0.89
N ASP A 109 -6.90 -18.16 -0.66
CA ASP A 109 -8.11 -18.50 -1.43
C ASP A 109 -7.96 -18.13 -2.91
N ASP A 110 -7.20 -17.08 -3.21
CA ASP A 110 -6.88 -16.64 -4.57
C ASP A 110 -5.61 -17.29 -5.16
N TYR A 111 -5.01 -18.27 -4.47
CA TYR A 111 -3.76 -18.97 -4.85
C TYR A 111 -2.54 -18.06 -5.08
N LEU A 112 -2.59 -16.83 -4.54
CA LEU A 112 -1.50 -15.87 -4.61
C LEU A 112 -0.40 -16.18 -3.59
N ASP A 113 -0.69 -16.99 -2.56
CA ASP A 113 0.29 -17.44 -1.55
C ASP A 113 1.48 -18.22 -2.14
N ARG A 114 1.36 -18.69 -3.38
CA ARG A 114 2.41 -19.39 -4.13
C ARG A 114 3.38 -18.45 -4.86
N ASP A 115 3.06 -17.17 -4.95
CA ASP A 115 3.91 -16.18 -5.61
C ASP A 115 4.97 -15.66 -4.63
N GLU A 116 6.22 -16.05 -4.85
CA GLU A 116 7.36 -15.71 -3.98
C GLU A 116 7.65 -14.20 -3.87
N ARG A 117 7.08 -13.39 -4.77
CA ARG A 117 7.21 -11.93 -4.73
C ARG A 117 6.41 -11.33 -3.58
N ILE A 118 5.35 -12.00 -3.13
CA ILE A 118 4.41 -11.47 -2.14
C ILE A 118 4.90 -11.78 -0.74
N LYS A 119 4.93 -10.76 0.11
CA LYS A 119 5.25 -10.89 1.54
C LYS A 119 4.19 -10.16 2.35
N LEU A 120 3.63 -10.87 3.32
CA LEU A 120 2.64 -10.34 4.24
C LEU A 120 3.33 -10.02 5.56
N LEU A 121 3.30 -8.77 5.98
CA LEU A 121 4.07 -8.26 7.13
C LEU A 121 3.18 -7.46 8.07
N LEU A 122 3.65 -7.26 9.30
CA LEU A 122 3.07 -6.31 10.24
C LEU A 122 3.78 -4.96 10.13
N ALA A 123 3.02 -3.87 10.27
CA ALA A 123 3.61 -2.53 10.24
C ALA A 123 4.62 -2.32 11.39
N GLN A 124 4.42 -3.00 12.51
CA GLN A 124 5.33 -3.04 13.66
C GLN A 124 6.71 -3.59 13.31
N ASP A 125 6.88 -4.36 12.23
CA ASP A 125 8.17 -4.86 11.76
C ASP A 125 9.10 -3.71 11.27
N PHE A 126 8.55 -2.50 11.11
CA PHE A 126 9.26 -1.29 10.68
C PHE A 126 9.49 -0.28 11.81
N ASP A 127 9.07 -0.62 13.04
CA ASP A 127 9.21 0.21 14.23
C ASP A 127 10.53 -0.16 14.95
N ILE A 128 11.67 0.28 14.40
CA ILE A 128 13.02 0.11 14.99
C ILE A 128 13.54 1.44 15.54
#